data_AF-H5U3K5-F1
#
_entry.id   AF-H5U3K5-F1
#
_cell.length_a   1.000
_cell.length_b   1.000
_cell.length_c   1.000
_cell.angle_alpha   90.00
_cell.angle_beta   90.00
_cell.angle_gamma   90.00
#
_symmetry.space_group_name_H-M   'P 1'
#
loop_
_entity.id
_entity.type
_entity.pdbx_description
1 polymer ?
#
loop_
_entity_poly.entity_id
_entity_poly.type
_entity_poly.pdbx_seq_one_letter_code
_entity_poly.pdbx_strand_id
1 'polypeptide(L)'
;MTAFHRSHVSHGNHPMGVVAFVLVLAGFLSLAISLTMLATGETTAGIVWAVVMVAAFAGGAAVLIALSRQMYHSAFFPVNTEHDRAEYDHMYHQH
;
A
#
# COMPACT_ATOMS: atom_id res chain seq x y z
N MET A 1 -28.61 24.94 15.44
CA MET A 1 -28.15 23.55 15.29
C MET A 1 -27.63 23.37 13.87
N THR A 2 -26.32 23.44 13.67
CA THR A 2 -25.68 23.14 12.39
C THR A 2 -25.52 21.63 12.29
N ALA A 3 -26.22 21.01 11.35
CA ALA A 3 -26.11 19.58 11.09
C ALA A 3 -24.72 19.29 10.51
N PHE A 4 -23.89 18.53 11.24
CA PHE A 4 -22.65 17.98 10.70
C PHE A 4 -23.00 16.98 9.59
N HIS A 5 -22.87 17.40 8.33
CA HIS A 5 -22.95 16.50 7.19
C HIS A 5 -21.62 15.74 7.10
N ARG A 6 -21.53 14.54 7.70
CA ARG A 6 -20.42 13.61 7.42
C ARG A 6 -20.59 13.11 5.99
N SER A 7 -19.88 13.72 5.05
CA SER A 7 -19.63 13.10 3.75
C SER A 7 -18.84 11.82 4.01
N HIS A 8 -19.47 10.67 3.79
CA HIS A 8 -18.75 9.39 3.79
C HIS A 8 -17.86 9.38 2.54
N VAL A 9 -16.61 9.84 2.71
CA VAL A 9 -15.59 9.76 1.66
C VAL A 9 -15.26 8.28 1.51
N SER A 10 -15.89 7.63 0.54
CA SER A 10 -15.49 6.29 0.10
C SER A 10 -14.12 6.41 -0.55
N HIS A 11 -13.06 6.12 0.20
CA HIS A 11 -11.68 6.19 -0.29
C HIS A 11 -11.50 5.10 -1.35
N GLY A 12 -11.39 5.50 -2.63
CA GLY A 12 -11.35 4.62 -3.80
C GLY A 12 -10.13 3.69 -3.92
N ASN A 13 -9.28 3.58 -2.90
CA ASN A 13 -8.04 2.81 -2.93
C ASN A 13 -8.13 1.38 -2.36
N HIS A 14 -9.32 0.91 -1.96
CA HIS A 14 -9.52 -0.44 -1.45
C HIS A 14 -9.04 -1.59 -2.38
N PRO A 15 -9.31 -1.59 -3.70
CA PRO A 15 -8.98 -2.75 -4.53
C PRO A 15 -7.46 -2.93 -4.73
N MET A 16 -6.71 -1.84 -4.86
CA MET A 16 -5.25 -1.92 -5.06
C MET A 16 -4.50 -2.35 -3.80
N GLY A 17 -5.00 -2.02 -2.61
CA GLY A 17 -4.48 -2.57 -1.35
C GLY A 17 -4.64 -4.09 -1.27
N VAL A 18 -5.78 -4.62 -1.75
CA VAL A 18 -6.00 -6.08 -1.84
C VAL A 18 -5.03 -6.72 -2.85
N VAL A 19 -4.78 -6.07 -3.99
CA VAL A 19 -3.79 -6.55 -4.96
C VAL A 19 -2.40 -6.64 -4.33
N ALA A 20 -1.96 -5.60 -3.62
CA ALA A 20 -0.68 -5.61 -2.93
C ALA A 20 -0.60 -6.76 -1.90
N PHE A 21 -1.66 -6.97 -1.12
CA PHE A 21 -1.74 -8.07 -0.15
C PHE A 21 -1.62 -9.45 -0.82
N VAL A 22 -2.36 -9.68 -1.91
CA VAL A 22 -2.31 -10.95 -2.65
C VAL A 22 -0.91 -11.18 -3.24
N LEU A 23 -0.27 -10.13 -3.75
CA LEU A 23 1.11 -10.23 -4.26
C LEU A 23 2.10 -10.62 -3.16
N VAL A 24 1.96 -10.07 -1.95
CA VAL A 24 2.80 -10.46 -0.80
C VAL A 24 2.59 -11.93 -0.44
N LEU A 25 1.33 -12.40 -0.38
CA LEU A 25 1.04 -13.82 -0.13
C LEU A 25 1.62 -14.74 -1.21
N ALA A 26 1.46 -14.36 -2.48
CA ALA A 26 2.02 -15.10 -3.61
C ALA A 26 3.56 -15.14 -3.54
N GLY A 27 4.21 -14.05 -3.09
CA GLY A 27 5.65 -14.01 -2.85
C GLY A 27 6.09 -15.04 -1.81
N PHE A 28 5.47 -15.06 -0.63
CA PHE A 28 5.80 -16.04 0.40
C PHE A 28 5.55 -17.49 -0.02
N LEU A 29 4.44 -17.76 -0.70
CA LEU A 29 4.15 -19.09 -1.23
C LEU A 29 5.22 -19.53 -2.26
N SER A 30 5.58 -18.63 -3.18
CA SER A 30 6.61 -18.88 -4.19
C SER A 30 7.97 -19.15 -3.55
N LEU A 31 8.33 -18.45 -2.47
CA LEU A 31 9.55 -18.70 -1.70
C LEU A 31 9.54 -20.11 -1.10
N ALA A 32 8.44 -20.52 -0.46
CA ALA A 32 8.32 -21.85 0.13
C ALA A 32 8.49 -22.96 -0.92
N ILE A 33 7.88 -22.79 -2.10
CA ILE A 33 8.02 -23.72 -3.22
C ILE A 33 9.47 -23.74 -3.73
N SER A 34 10.08 -22.56 -3.94
CA SER A 34 11.47 -22.44 -4.40
C SER A 34 12.45 -23.19 -3.48
N LEU A 35 12.35 -22.98 -2.17
CA LEU A 35 13.18 -23.64 -1.18
C LEU A 35 12.97 -25.16 -1.18
N THR A 36 11.72 -25.61 -1.33
CA THR A 36 11.39 -27.03 -1.40
C THR A 36 12.00 -27.69 -2.64
N MET A 37 11.83 -27.07 -3.81
CA MET A 37 12.40 -27.57 -5.08
C MET A 37 13.93 -27.64 -5.03
N LEU A 38 14.56 -26.61 -4.45
CA LEU A 38 16.00 -26.59 -4.28
C LEU A 38 16.48 -27.69 -3.32
N ALA A 39 15.74 -27.94 -2.24
CA ALA A 39 16.02 -29.01 -1.29
C ALA A 39 15.83 -30.41 -1.88
N THR A 40 14.90 -30.58 -2.83
CA THR A 40 14.66 -31.87 -3.53
C THR A 40 15.54 -32.08 -4.76
N GLY A 41 16.49 -31.17 -5.05
CA GLY A 41 17.41 -31.27 -6.18
C GLY A 41 16.87 -30.74 -7.51
N GLU A 42 15.64 -30.23 -7.54
CA GLU A 42 15.03 -29.62 -8.73
C GLU A 42 15.43 -28.15 -8.84
N THR A 43 16.70 -27.93 -9.20
CA THR A 43 17.33 -26.60 -9.16
C THR A 43 16.67 -25.63 -10.14
N THR A 44 16.31 -26.09 -11.34
CA THR A 44 15.70 -25.25 -12.37
C THR A 44 14.34 -24.72 -11.92
N ALA A 45 13.44 -25.60 -11.45
CA ALA A 45 12.15 -25.14 -10.93
C ALA A 45 12.31 -24.26 -9.68
N GLY A 46 13.29 -24.58 -8.82
CA GLY A 46 13.62 -23.75 -7.65
C GLY A 46 13.96 -22.30 -8.05
N ILE A 47 14.80 -22.12 -9.07
CA ILE A 47 15.18 -20.80 -9.59
C ILE A 47 13.96 -20.08 -10.20
N VAL A 48 13.14 -20.79 -10.99
CA VAL A 48 11.93 -20.19 -11.59
C VAL A 48 11.01 -19.63 -10.51
N TRP A 49 10.73 -20.41 -9.45
CA TRP A 49 9.91 -19.94 -8.33
C TRP A 49 10.54 -18.81 -7.53
N ALA A 50 11.88 -18.77 -7.42
CA ALA A 50 12.58 -17.64 -6.82
C ALA A 50 12.37 -16.35 -7.64
N VAL A 51 12.42 -16.43 -8.97
CA VAL A 51 12.15 -15.27 -9.85
C VAL A 51 10.70 -14.81 -9.71
N VAL A 52 9.75 -15.74 -9.66
CA VAL A 52 8.32 -15.43 -9.41
C VAL A 52 8.15 -14.72 -8.06
N MET A 53 8.83 -15.19 -7.01
CA MET A 53 8.83 -14.54 -5.70
C MET A 53 9.32 -13.09 -5.79
N VAL A 54 10.44 -12.84 -6.46
CA VAL A 54 11.00 -11.48 -6.62
C VAL A 54 9.99 -10.58 -7.34
N ALA A 55 9.40 -11.07 -8.44
CA ALA A 55 8.42 -10.30 -9.19
C ALA A 55 7.19 -9.96 -8.36
N ALA A 56 6.69 -10.90 -7.56
CA ALA A 56 5.54 -10.68 -6.68
C ALA A 56 5.83 -9.62 -5.61
N PHE A 57 6.97 -9.70 -4.91
CA PHE A 57 7.33 -8.71 -3.90
C PHE A 57 7.64 -7.33 -4.51
N ALA A 58 8.36 -7.28 -5.63
CA ALA A 58 8.62 -6.01 -6.33
C ALA A 58 7.32 -5.35 -6.79
N GLY A 59 6.39 -6.13 -7.34
CA GLY A 59 5.05 -5.65 -7.72
C GLY A 59 4.25 -5.15 -6.52
N GLY A 60 4.21 -5.92 -5.43
CA GLY A 60 3.51 -5.50 -4.20
C GLY A 60 4.08 -4.23 -3.60
N ALA A 61 5.41 -4.10 -3.54
CA ALA A 61 6.09 -2.90 -3.07
C ALA A 61 5.78 -1.69 -3.96
N ALA A 62 5.81 -1.85 -5.29
CA ALA A 62 5.47 -0.78 -6.23
C ALA A 62 4.04 -0.28 -6.03
N VAL A 63 3.07 -1.19 -5.83
CA VAL A 63 1.68 -0.82 -5.54
C VAL A 63 1.57 -0.06 -4.23
N LEU A 64 2.20 -0.52 -3.14
CA LEU A 64 2.16 0.18 -1.86
C LEU A 64 2.82 1.56 -1.91
N ILE A 65 3.94 1.70 -2.62
CA ILE A 65 4.60 3.00 -2.83
C ILE A 65 3.68 3.94 -3.62
N ALA A 66 3.06 3.45 -4.69
CA ALA A 66 2.14 4.24 -5.50
C ALA A 66 0.93 4.69 -4.68
N LEU A 67 0.33 3.79 -3.89
CA LEU A 67 -0.77 4.11 -2.99
C LEU A 67 -0.35 5.13 -1.93
N SER A 68 0.81 4.95 -1.31
CA SER A 68 1.34 5.88 -0.31
C SER A 68 1.52 7.29 -0.89
N ARG A 69 1.98 7.39 -2.15
CA ARG A 69 2.11 8.66 -2.87
C ARG A 69 0.77 9.27 -3.29
N GLN A 70 -0.28 8.48 -3.48
CA GLN A 70 -1.61 9.02 -3.76
C GLN A 70 -2.35 9.42 -2.48
N MET A 71 -1.95 8.85 -1.34
CA MET A 71 -2.51 9.10 -0.02
C MET A 71 -1.88 10.31 0.71
N TYR A 72 -1.22 11.24 0.01
CA TYR A 72 -0.73 12.50 0.60
C TYR A 72 -1.83 13.41 1.16
N HIS A 73 -3.12 13.08 0.95
CA HIS A 73 -4.27 13.72 1.62
C HIS A 73 -4.92 12.82 2.70
N SER A 74 -4.26 11.73 3.13
CA SER A 74 -4.81 10.81 4.13
C SER A 74 -4.48 11.23 5.55
N ALA A 75 -5.42 11.01 6.47
CA ALA A 75 -5.32 11.35 7.88
C ALA A 75 -4.10 10.74 8.63
N PHE A 76 -3.43 9.74 8.03
CA PHE A 76 -2.28 9.08 8.61
C PHE A 76 -0.96 9.82 8.37
N PHE A 77 -0.89 10.63 7.31
CA PHE A 77 0.21 11.53 7.03
C PHE A 77 -0.36 12.93 6.89
N PRO A 78 -0.64 13.63 8.00
CA PRO A 78 -1.05 15.03 7.94
C PRO A 78 0.14 15.84 7.41
N VAL A 79 0.25 15.92 6.09
CA VAL A 79 1.03 16.96 5.43
C VAL A 79 0.20 18.21 5.67
N ASN A 80 0.63 19.02 6.63
CA ASN A 80 0.13 20.37 6.85
C ASN A 80 0.50 21.21 5.63
N THR A 81 -0.29 21.07 4.57
CA THR A 81 -0.15 21.90 3.37
C THR A 81 -0.36 23.37 3.76
N GLU A 82 0.21 24.30 2.99
CA GLU A 82 0.04 25.74 3.27
C GLU A 82 -1.45 26.15 3.30
N HIS A 83 -2.30 25.43 2.56
CA HIS A 83 -3.75 25.59 2.58
C HIS A 83 -4.36 25.20 3.93
N ASP A 84 -3.99 24.04 4.48
CA ASP A 84 -4.49 23.59 5.79
C ASP A 84 -3.99 24.48 6.94
N ARG A 85 -2.79 25.06 6.80
CA ARG A 85 -2.27 26.05 7.76
C ARG A 85 -3.06 27.35 7.72
N ALA A 86 -3.40 27.85 6.53
CA ALA A 86 -4.20 29.06 6.39
C ALA A 86 -5.62 28.88 6.96
N GLU A 87 -6.22 27.70 6.77
CA GLU A 87 -7.52 27.37 7.38
C GLU A 87 -7.43 27.22 8.90
N TYR A 88 -6.36 26.62 9.42
CA TYR A 88 -6.11 26.52 10.87
C TYR A 88 -5.88 27.89 11.53
N ASP A 89 -5.08 28.76 10.92
CA ASP A 89 -4.86 30.12 11.42
C ASP A 89 -6.14 30.95 11.38
N HIS A 90 -6.96 30.81 10.33
CA HIS A 90 -8.26 31.47 10.28
C HIS A 90 -9.21 31.00 11.39
N MET A 91 -9.20 29.72 11.76
CA MET A 91 -10.08 29.20 12.83
C MET A 91 -9.63 29.58 14.24
N TYR A 92 -8.33 29.72 14.51
CA TYR A 92 -7.80 29.82 15.88
C TYR A 92 -7.08 31.13 16.21
N HIS A 93 -6.71 31.95 15.22
CA HIS A 93 -6.03 33.24 15.44
C HIS A 93 -6.94 34.47 15.22
N GLN A 94 -8.26 34.30 15.07
CA GLN A 94 -9.24 35.39 15.00
C GLN A 94 -9.80 35.85 16.36
N HIS A 95 -9.09 35.58 17.46
CA HIS A 95 -9.42 36.12 18.79
C HIS A 95 -8.35 37.09 19.29
#